data_AF-A0A964Q6K6-F1
#
_entry.id   AF-A0A964Q6K6-F1
#
_cell.length_a   1.000
_cell.length_b   1.000
_cell.length_c   1.000
_cell.angle_alpha   90.00
_cell.angle_beta   90.00
_cell.angle_gamma   90.00
#
_symmetry.space_group_name_H-M   'P 1'
#
loop_
_entity.id
_entity.type
_entity.pdbx_description
1 polymer ?
#
loop_
_entity_poly.entity_id
_entity_poly.type
_entity_poly.pdbx_seq_one_letter_code
_entity_poly.pdbx_strand_id
1 'polypeptide(L)'
;MANQLIPPAGLELSIPSHLTPDQRVALWADLMDASEEILLAGLSHQVGPGGDLRAAYRLWYEQQMDEHDRTMRQMAESLYRRGVRHGR
;
A
#
# COMPACT_ATOMS: atom_id res chain seq x y z
N MET A 1 -15.30 0.25 -22.11
CA MET A 1 -14.77 1.56 -21.68
C MET A 1 -13.48 1.32 -20.91
N ALA A 2 -12.47 2.15 -21.13
CA ALA A 2 -11.07 1.80 -20.91
C ALA A 2 -10.69 1.56 -19.45
N ASN A 3 -9.98 0.46 -19.23
CA ASN A 3 -9.37 -0.01 -17.99
C ASN A 3 -8.10 0.82 -17.68
N GLN A 4 -8.25 2.13 -17.51
CA GLN A 4 -7.11 3.06 -17.42
C GLN A 4 -6.66 3.21 -15.96
N LEU A 5 -5.76 2.32 -15.53
CA LEU A 5 -5.13 2.32 -14.19
C LEU A 5 -3.99 3.35 -14.06
N ILE A 6 -3.53 3.92 -15.17
CA ILE A 6 -2.46 4.91 -15.20
C ILE A 6 -3.10 6.28 -15.41
N PRO A 7 -2.84 7.26 -14.52
CA PRO A 7 -3.31 8.63 -14.72
C PRO A 7 -2.91 9.15 -16.11
N PRO A 8 -3.76 9.98 -16.75
CA PRO A 8 -3.36 10.74 -17.93
C PRO A 8 -2.04 11.48 -17.69
N ALA A 9 -1.16 11.51 -18.69
CA ALA A 9 0.09 12.26 -18.62
C ALA A 9 -0.21 13.74 -18.26
N GLY A 10 0.54 14.29 -17.31
CA GLY A 10 0.32 15.65 -16.78
C GLY A 10 -0.62 15.76 -15.57
N LEU A 11 -1.16 14.63 -15.08
CA LEU A 11 -1.82 14.53 -13.77
C LEU A 11 -0.94 13.83 -12.73
N GLU A 12 0.38 13.72 -12.97
CA GLU A 12 1.28 13.18 -11.94
C GLU A 12 1.25 14.10 -10.72
N LEU A 13 1.13 13.51 -9.53
CA LEU A 13 1.38 14.23 -8.29
C LEU A 13 2.82 14.76 -8.34
N SER A 14 2.95 16.09 -8.42
CA SER A 14 4.26 16.74 -8.48
C SER A 14 4.92 16.65 -7.10
N ILE A 15 6.08 15.98 -7.03
CA ILE A 15 6.86 15.94 -5.80
C ILE A 15 7.38 17.36 -5.55
N PRO A 16 7.19 17.93 -4.34
CA PRO A 16 7.60 19.30 -4.07
C PRO A 16 9.08 19.52 -4.41
N SER A 17 9.35 20.43 -5.35
CA SER A 17 10.70 20.68 -5.89
C SER A 17 11.63 21.38 -4.90
N HIS A 18 11.08 21.99 -3.86
CA HIS A 18 11.83 22.69 -2.82
C HIS A 18 12.40 21.77 -1.73
N LEU A 19 11.99 20.50 -1.71
CA LEU A 19 12.45 19.54 -0.71
C LEU A 19 13.68 18.78 -1.21
N THR A 20 14.69 18.73 -0.35
CA THR A 20 15.83 17.82 -0.50
C THR A 20 15.38 16.36 -0.39
N PRO A 21 16.17 15.38 -0.90
CA PRO A 21 15.88 13.96 -0.73
C PRO A 21 15.65 13.58 0.74
N ASP A 22 16.49 14.05 1.66
CA ASP A 22 16.38 13.73 3.09
C ASP A 22 15.07 14.24 3.69
N GLN A 23 14.64 15.46 3.33
CA GLN A 23 13.37 16.01 3.78
C GLN A 23 12.16 15.24 3.23
N ARG A 24 12.27 14.68 2.02
CA ARG A 24 11.21 13.83 1.46
C ARG A 24 11.12 12.51 2.20
N VAL A 25 12.26 11.91 2.55
CA VAL A 25 12.31 10.70 3.38
C VAL A 25 11.72 10.96 4.76
N ALA A 26 12.05 12.11 5.38
CA ALA A 26 11.47 12.50 6.66
C ALA A 26 9.94 12.62 6.60
N LEU A 27 9.40 13.33 5.61
CA LEU A 27 7.94 13.44 5.45
C LEU A 27 7.28 12.10 5.16
N TRP A 28 7.94 11.23 4.41
CA TRP A 28 7.44 9.87 4.19
C TRP A 28 7.43 9.08 5.49
N ALA A 29 8.48 9.18 6.32
CA ALA A 29 8.52 8.53 7.63
C ALA A 29 7.40 9.05 8.56
N ASP A 30 7.22 10.37 8.64
CA ASP A 30 6.14 10.98 9.44
C ASP A 30 4.75 10.47 9.00
N LEU A 31 4.54 10.32 7.69
CA LEU A 31 3.30 9.75 7.14
C LEU A 31 3.13 8.27 7.53
N MET A 32 4.20 7.49 7.49
CA MET A 32 4.17 6.08 7.89
C MET A 32 3.87 5.93 9.39
N ASP A 33 4.48 6.74 10.24
CA ASP A 33 4.24 6.74 11.68
C ASP A 33 2.76 7.09 11.98
N ALA A 34 2.24 8.15 11.38
CA ALA A 34 0.84 8.54 11.53
C ALA A 34 -0.13 7.45 11.02
N SER A 35 0.23 6.76 9.94
CA SER A 35 -0.57 5.64 9.41
C SER A 35 -0.60 4.45 10.38
N GLU A 36 0.53 4.15 11.02
CA GLU A 36 0.63 3.10 12.04
C GLU A 36 -0.21 3.47 13.28
N GLU A 37 -0.16 4.71 13.75
CA GLU A 37 -0.98 5.17 14.88
C GLU A 37 -2.48 4.99 14.61
N ILE A 38 -2.94 5.35 13.41
CA ILE A 38 -4.34 5.18 12.99
C ILE A 38 -4.73 3.70 12.97
N LEU A 39 -3.86 2.84 12.42
CA LEU A 39 -4.07 1.39 12.41
C LEU A 39 -4.18 0.84 13.84
N LEU A 40 -3.24 1.19 14.71
CA LEU A 40 -3.21 0.72 16.10
C LEU A 40 -4.44 1.21 16.88
N ALA A 41 -4.88 2.45 16.64
CA ALA A 41 -6.12 2.96 17.24
C ALA A 41 -7.34 2.14 16.80
N GLY A 42 -7.43 1.81 15.51
CA GLY A 42 -8.51 0.96 14.97
C GLY A 42 -8.50 -0.44 15.58
N LEU A 43 -7.33 -1.09 15.62
CA LEU A 43 -7.17 -2.43 16.22
C LEU A 43 -7.46 -2.42 17.72
N SER A 44 -6.99 -1.39 18.44
CA SER A 44 -7.25 -1.22 19.86
C SER A 44 -8.74 -1.06 20.15
N HIS A 45 -9.47 -0.36 19.29
CA HIS A 45 -10.92 -0.25 19.40
C HIS A 45 -11.62 -1.60 19.18
N GLN A 46 -11.15 -2.40 18.23
CA GLN A 46 -11.73 -3.72 17.91
C GLN A 46 -11.54 -4.76 19.03
N VAL A 47 -10.35 -4.82 19.64
CA VAL A 47 -10.08 -5.79 20.71
C VAL A 47 -10.60 -5.35 22.08
N GLY A 48 -10.89 -4.05 22.25
CA GLY A 48 -11.43 -3.48 23.46
C GLY A 48 -10.44 -3.42 24.64
N PRO A 49 -10.89 -2.91 25.80
CA PRO A 49 -10.03 -2.77 26.98
C PRO A 49 -9.52 -4.12 27.49
N GLY A 50 -8.20 -4.26 27.63
CA GLY A 50 -7.55 -5.50 28.07
C GLY A 50 -7.31 -6.53 26.95
N GLY A 51 -7.71 -6.22 25.72
CA GLY A 51 -7.39 -7.03 24.55
C GLY A 51 -5.89 -6.99 24.19
N ASP A 52 -5.40 -8.06 23.57
CA ASP A 52 -4.01 -8.15 23.12
C ASP A 52 -3.84 -7.45 21.76
N LEU A 53 -3.51 -6.16 21.81
CA LEU A 53 -3.24 -5.34 20.62
C LEU A 53 -2.10 -5.92 19.75
N ARG A 54 -1.10 -6.54 20.37
CA ARG A 54 0.05 -7.08 19.63
C ARG A 54 -0.34 -8.34 18.86
N ALA A 55 -1.20 -9.18 19.43
CA ALA A 55 -1.77 -10.33 18.72
C ALA A 55 -2.66 -9.86 17.57
N ALA A 56 -3.49 -8.83 17.78
CA ALA A 56 -4.35 -8.26 16.75
C ALA A 56 -3.55 -7.68 15.57
N TYR A 57 -2.46 -6.95 15.86
CA TYR A 57 -1.57 -6.43 14.83
C TYR A 57 -0.94 -7.54 13.99
N ARG A 58 -0.45 -8.62 14.62
CA ARG A 58 0.14 -9.76 13.89
C ARG A 58 -0.88 -10.42 12.98
N LEU A 59 -2.08 -10.69 13.50
CA LEU A 59 -3.16 -11.28 12.73
C LEU A 59 -3.55 -10.40 11.54
N TRP A 60 -3.67 -9.08 11.76
CA TRP A 60 -3.92 -8.12 10.69
C TRP A 60 -2.81 -8.16 9.63
N TYR A 61 -1.54 -8.14 10.05
CA TYR A 61 -0.40 -8.16 9.13
C TYR A 61 -0.36 -9.43 8.28
N GLU A 62 -0.59 -10.60 8.88
CA GLU A 62 -0.69 -11.87 8.15
C GLU A 62 -1.78 -11.84 7.08
N GLN A 63 -2.96 -11.30 7.41
CA GLN A 63 -4.06 -11.16 6.46
C GLN A 63 -3.73 -10.19 5.32
N GLN A 64 -3.11 -9.05 5.63
CA GLN A 64 -2.68 -8.09 4.62
C GLN A 64 -1.63 -8.68 3.68
N MET A 65 -0.70 -9.48 4.19
CA MET A 65 0.33 -10.09 3.37
C MET A 65 -0.21 -11.18 2.46
N ASP A 66 -1.16 -11.97 2.95
CA ASP A 66 -1.90 -12.92 2.13
C ASP A 66 -2.64 -12.24 0.97
N GLU A 67 -3.30 -11.11 1.23
CA GLU A 67 -4.02 -10.35 0.21
C GLU A 67 -3.07 -9.69 -0.81
N HIS A 68 -1.98 -9.09 -0.32
CA HIS A 68 -0.92 -8.55 -1.15
C HIS A 68 -0.36 -9.62 -2.10
N ASP A 69 -0.03 -10.80 -1.58
CA ASP A 69 0.54 -11.89 -2.37
C ASP A 69 -0.42 -12.40 -3.44
N ARG A 70 -1.71 -12.55 -3.10
CA ARG A 70 -2.74 -12.91 -4.09
C ARG A 70 -2.82 -11.87 -5.20
N THR A 71 -2.80 -10.59 -4.83
CA THR A 71 -2.87 -9.46 -5.76
C THR A 71 -1.65 -9.42 -6.68
N MET A 72 -0.44 -9.61 -6.14
CA MET A 72 0.80 -9.66 -6.90
C MET A 72 0.83 -10.84 -7.87
N ARG A 73 0.37 -12.03 -7.46
CA ARG A 73 0.24 -13.20 -8.35
C ARG A 73 -0.71 -12.91 -9.51
N GLN A 74 -1.88 -12.34 -9.23
CA GLN A 74 -2.85 -11.97 -10.29
C GLN A 74 -2.30 -10.94 -11.27
N MET A 75 -1.56 -9.93 -10.77
CA MET A 75 -0.88 -8.96 -11.64
C MET A 75 0.18 -9.63 -12.52
N ALA A 76 1.02 -10.50 -11.95
CA ALA A 76 2.03 -11.24 -12.71
C ALA A 76 1.40 -12.08 -13.83
N GLU A 77 0.32 -12.81 -13.54
CA GLU A 77 -0.41 -13.60 -14.54
C GLU A 77 -1.03 -12.73 -15.65
N SER A 78 -1.55 -11.55 -15.30
CA SER A 78 -2.10 -10.58 -16.26
C SER A 78 -1.02 -10.05 -17.21
N LEU A 79 0.15 -9.70 -16.65
CA LEU A 79 1.30 -9.23 -17.43
C LEU A 79 1.84 -10.35 -18.34
N TYR A 80 1.97 -11.57 -17.84
CA TYR A 80 2.39 -12.72 -18.64
C TYR A 80 1.44 -12.96 -19.83
N ARG A 81 0.12 -12.95 -19.58
CA ARG A 81 -0.90 -13.08 -20.64
C ARG A 81 -0.82 -11.96 -21.68
N ARG A 82 -0.55 -10.72 -21.26
CA ARG A 82 -0.35 -9.58 -22.17
C ARG A 82 0.92 -9.71 -23.00
N GLY A 83 2.04 -10.13 -22.39
CA GLY A 83 3.32 -10.34 -23.08
C GLY A 83 3.22 -11.41 -24.17
N VAL A 84 2.55 -12.54 -23.89
CA VAL A 84 2.32 -13.61 -24.88
C VAL A 84 1.44 -13.13 -26.06
N ARG A 85 0.52 -12.19 -25.82
CA ARG A 85 -0.37 -11.65 -26.86
C ARG A 85 0.29 -10.63 -27.79
N HIS A 86 1.36 -9.95 -27.35
CA HIS A 86 2.10 -8.96 -28.14
C HIS A 86 3.37 -9.51 -28.81
N GLY A 87 3.74 -10.78 -28.54
CA GLY A 87 4.90 -11.46 -29.12
C GLY A 87 4.58 -12.45 -30.24
N ARG A 88 3.41 -12.34 -30.89
CA ARG A 88 3.04 -13.12 -32.09
C ARG A 88 2.80 -12.20 -33.27
#